data_AF-A0AAP0M614-F1
#
_entry.id   AF-A0AAP0M614-F1
#
_cell.length_a   1.000
_cell.length_b   1.000
_cell.length_c   1.000
_cell.angle_alpha   90.00
_cell.angle_beta   90.00
_cell.angle_gamma   90.00
#
_symmetry.space_group_name_H-M   'P 1'
#
loop_
_entity.id
_entity.type
_entity.pdbx_description
1 polymer ?
#
loop_
_entity_poly.entity_id
_entity_poly.type
_entity_poly.pdbx_seq_one_letter_code
_entity_poly.pdbx_strand_id
1 'polypeptide(L)' 'MGLEEADIVLDCCRAIDIITCNCWPAMLTSLGFTAEEGNILRGYCDASSAPSPGVLAVIYQPQVSKILA' A
#
# COMPACT_ATOMS: atom_id res chain seq x y z
N MET A 1 -19.56 -5.20 -0.53
CA MET A 1 -18.99 -4.51 -1.71
C MET A 1 -17.79 -3.68 -1.24
N GLY A 2 -16.70 -4.32 -0.82
CA GLY A 2 -15.59 -3.59 -0.16
C GLY A 2 -14.31 -4.38 0.10
N LEU A 3 -14.16 -5.57 -0.48
CA LEU A 3 -12.91 -6.35 -0.41
C LEU A 3 -12.25 -6.45 -1.80
N GLU A 4 -13.04 -6.59 -2.86
CA GLU A 4 -12.53 -6.71 -4.23
C GLU A 4 -11.69 -5.50 -4.70
N GLU A 5 -12.04 -4.28 -4.29
CA GLU A 5 -11.26 -3.07 -4.62
C GLU A 5 -9.90 -3.05 -3.88
N ALA A 6 -9.89 -3.54 -2.64
CA ALA A 6 -8.66 -3.61 -1.84
C ALA A 6 -7.70 -4.68 -2.38
N ASP A 7 -8.23 -5.80 -2.89
CA ASP A 7 -7.43 -6.85 -3.52
C ASP A 7 -6.77 -6.36 -4.81
N ILE A 8 -7.51 -5.62 -5.66
CA ILE A 8 -6.96 -5.02 -6.89
C ILE A 8 -5.83 -4.03 -6.57
N VAL A 9 -6.02 -3.18 -5.55
CA VAL A 9 -4.99 -2.23 -5.12
C VAL A 9 -3.76 -2.97 -4.58
N LEU A 10 -3.95 -4.02 -3.80
CA LEU A 10 -2.85 -4.83 -3.25
C LEU A 10 -2.02 -5.49 -4.36
N ASP A 11 -2.69 -6.13 -5.34
CA ASP A 11 -2.02 -6.79 -6.45
C ASP A 11 -1.34 -5.79 -7.39
N CYS A 12 -1.98 -4.65 -7.66
CA CYS A 12 -1.39 -3.56 -8.42
C CYS A 12 -0.11 -3.04 -7.75
N CYS A 13 -0.17 -2.73 -6.45
CA CYS A 13 0.99 -2.21 -5.73
C CYS A 13 2.11 -3.23 -5.56
N ARG A 14 1.79 -4.52 -5.46
CA ARG A 14 2.78 -5.59 -5.52
C ARG A 14 3.51 -5.62 -6.86
N ALA A 15 2.78 -5.49 -7.98
CA ALA A 15 3.38 -5.46 -9.30
C ALA A 15 4.30 -4.25 -9.47
N ILE A 16 3.85 -3.07 -9.02
CA ILE A 16 4.67 -1.86 -9.00
C ILE A 16 5.91 -2.11 -8.15
N ASP A 17 5.82 -2.59 -6.91
CA ASP A 17 7.02 -2.84 -6.10
C ASP A 17 8.04 -3.75 -6.81
N ILE A 18 7.59 -4.87 -7.39
CA ILE A 18 8.47 -5.82 -8.10
C ILE A 18 9.22 -5.12 -9.24
N ILE A 19 8.50 -4.44 -10.14
CA ILE A 19 9.09 -3.77 -11.32
C ILE A 19 10.11 -2.72 -10.89
N THR A 20 9.78 -2.00 -9.83
CA THR A 20 10.39 -0.71 -9.55
C THR A 20 11.50 -0.83 -8.48
N CYS A 21 11.52 -1.90 -7.67
CA CYS A 21 12.61 -2.26 -6.74
C CYS A 21 13.63 -3.26 -7.34
N ASN A 22 13.21 -4.20 -8.20
CA ASN A 22 14.10 -5.26 -8.69
C ASN A 22 14.74 -4.97 -10.05
N CYS A 23 14.14 -4.09 -10.86
CA CYS A 23 14.62 -3.86 -12.23
C CYS A 23 15.17 -2.46 -12.42
N TRP A 24 14.33 -1.42 -12.30
CA TRP A 24 14.64 0.02 -12.19
C TRP A 24 13.33 0.79 -12.48
N PRO A 25 13.04 1.96 -11.86
CA PRO A 25 11.80 2.69 -12.10
C PRO A 25 11.52 3.04 -13.58
N ALA A 26 12.57 3.25 -14.37
CA ALA A 26 12.45 3.48 -15.81
C ALA A 26 11.94 2.24 -16.58
N MET A 27 11.89 1.04 -16.01
CA MET A 27 11.30 -0.13 -16.67
C MET A 27 9.78 0.04 -16.89
N LEU A 28 9.11 0.88 -16.08
CA LEU A 28 7.71 1.26 -16.32
C LEU A 28 7.50 1.97 -17.66
N THR A 29 8.55 2.60 -18.21
CA THR A 29 8.48 3.21 -19.55
C THR A 29 8.29 2.20 -20.68
N SER A 30 8.73 0.95 -20.49
CA SER A 30 8.46 -0.13 -21.45
C SER A 30 6.99 -0.56 -21.45
N LEU A 31 6.25 -0.25 -20.38
CA LEU A 31 4.81 -0.47 -20.28
C LEU A 31 3.99 0.77 -20.70
N GLY A 32 4.66 1.83 -21.16
CA GLY A 32 4.02 3.05 -21.65
C GLY A 32 3.84 4.15 -20.61
N PHE A 33 4.31 3.97 -19.36
CA PHE A 33 4.31 5.04 -18.37
C PHE A 33 5.46 6.01 -18.58
N THR A 34 5.24 7.28 -18.30
CA THR A 34 6.33 8.24 -18.13
C THR A 34 7.06 8.00 -16.81
N ALA A 35 8.27 8.54 -16.69
CA ALA A 35 8.99 8.52 -15.42
C ALA A 35 8.21 9.21 -14.29
N GLU A 36 7.48 10.29 -14.59
CA GLU A 36 6.65 11.00 -13.61
C GLU A 36 5.48 10.14 -13.13
N GLU A 37 4.74 9.51 -14.05
CA GLU A 37 3.63 8.61 -13.70
C GLU A 37 4.09 7.42 -12.86
N GLY A 38 5.26 6.85 -13.16
CA GLY A 38 5.85 5.79 -12.34
C GLY A 38 6.18 6.22 -10.91
N ASN A 39 6.66 7.45 -10.72
CA ASN A 39 6.90 8.02 -9.39
C ASN A 39 5.59 8.29 -8.64
N ILE A 40 4.54 8.75 -9.33
CA ILE A 40 3.21 8.96 -8.74
C ILE A 40 2.62 7.63 -8.27
N LEU A 41 2.67 6.58 -9.10
CA LEU A 41 2.19 5.23 -8.75
C LEU A 41 2.93 4.66 -7.54
N ARG A 42 4.26 4.84 -7.47
CA ARG A 42 5.04 4.48 -6.29
C ARG A 42 4.51 5.18 -5.04
N GLY A 43 4.38 6.51 -5.10
CA GLY A 43 3.91 7.30 -3.96
C GLY A 43 2.52 6.89 -3.49
N TYR A 44 1.63 6.52 -4.42
CA TYR A 44 0.31 5.96 -4.08
C TYR A 44 0.44 4.63 -3.31
N CYS A 45 1.27 3.72 -3.80
CA CYS A 45 1.45 2.41 -3.18
C CYS A 45 2.12 2.48 -1.80
N ASP A 46 3.08 3.37 -1.62
CA ASP A 46 3.72 3.60 -0.33
C ASP A 46 2.70 4.14 0.70
N ALA A 47 1.82 5.06 0.27
CA ALA A 47 0.75 5.59 1.11
C ALA A 47 -0.35 4.55 1.40
N SER A 48 -0.68 3.70 0.42
CA SER A 48 -1.66 2.61 0.59
C SER A 48 -1.14 1.46 1.46
N SER A 49 0.19 1.29 1.55
CA SER A 49 0.84 0.31 2.42
C SER A 49 0.97 0.79 3.87
N ALA A 50 0.70 2.07 4.14
CA ALA A 50 0.67 2.59 5.50
C ALA A 50 -0.44 1.86 6.29
N PRO A 51 -0.17 1.42 7.53
CA PRO A 51 -1.21 0.83 8.35
C PRO A 51 -2.34 1.85 8.49
N SER A 52 -3.55 1.44 8.12
CA SER A 52 -4.74 2.25 8.32
C SER A 52 -4.74 2.74 9.78
N PRO A 53 -5.17 3.98 10.10
CA PRO A 53 -5.23 4.47 11.47
C PRO A 53 -5.95 3.51 12.44
N GLY A 54 -6.89 2.70 11.92
CA GLY A 54 -7.52 1.62 12.67
C GLY A 54 -6.59 0.46 13.07
N VAL A 55 -5.61 0.09 12.24
CA VAL A 55 -4.59 -0.92 12.57
C VAL A 55 -3.63 -0.39 13.63
N LEU A 56 -3.15 0.85 13.49
CA LEU A 56 -2.33 1.50 14.53
C LEU A 56 -3.06 1.61 15.87
N ALA A 57 -4.37 1.90 15.84
CA ALA A 57 -5.21 1.89 17.03
C ALA A 57 -5.27 0.49 17.67
N VAL A 58 -5.34 -0.59 16.89
CA VAL A 58 -5.31 -1.98 17.40
C VAL A 58 -3.98 -2.33 18.08
N ILE A 59 -2.83 -1.90 17.53
CA ILE A 59 -1.52 -2.21 18.13
C ILE A 59 -1.22 -1.32 19.36
N TYR A 60 -1.78 -0.11 19.43
CA TYR A 60 -1.69 0.80 20.57
C TYR A 60 -2.94 0.77 21.47
N GLN A 61 -3.75 -0.30 21.47
CA GLN A 61 -4.71 -0.47 22.57
C GLN A 61 -3.97 -1.09 23.76
N PRO A 62 -3.74 -0.35 24.86
CA PRO A 62 -3.47 -1.04 26.11
C PRO A 62 -4.72 -1.88 26.39
N GLN A 63 -4.53 -3.19 26.56
CA GLN A 63 -5.58 -4.14 26.92
C GLN A 63 -6.08 -3.88 28.36
N VAL A 64 -6.59 -2.68 28.65
CA VAL A 64 -7.33 -2.37 29.88
C VAL A 64 -8.79 -2.74 29.67
N SER A 65 -9.04 -4.04 29.56
CA SER A 65 -10.36 -4.59 29.85
C SER A 65 -10.33 -5.31 31.18
N LYS A 66 -11.43 -5.13 31.92
CA LYS A 66 -11.79 -5.65 33.26
C LYS A 66 -11.18 -4.83 34.40
N ILE A 67 -11.94 -4.20 35.30
CA ILE A 67 -13.24 -4.56 35.87
C ILE A 67 -14.06 -3.28 36.13
N LEU A 68 -15.28 -3.21 35.59
CA LEU A 68 -16.37 -2.47 36.22
C LEU A 68 -16.85 -3.34 37.39
N ALA A 69 -16.51 -2.95 38.62
CA ALA A 69 -17.11 -3.43 39.86
C ALA A 69 -17.26 -2.24 40.81
#